data_AF-A0A7Z9GVJ2-F1
#
_entry.id   AF-A0A7Z9GVJ2-F1
#
_cell.length_a   1.000
_cell.length_b   1.000
_cell.length_c   1.000
_cell.angle_alpha   90.00
_cell.angle_beta   90.00
_cell.angle_gamma   90.00
#
_symmetry.space_group_name_H-M   'P 1'
#
loop_
_entity.id
_entity.type
_entity.pdbx_description
1 polymer ?
#
loop_
_entity_poly.entity_id
_entity_poly.type
_entity_poly.pdbx_seq_one_letter_code
_entity_poly.pdbx_strand_id
1 'polypeptide(L)'
;MNDATTDSATATSRPGRRAVLIGASNLTRGMATALQTVQTIWQPPVEMLVAAGLGRSYGLTSRILGRSLPSILSCGLWDALETGPPLPTTALLTDVGNDLLYGASVKQLVRWVGTCIERLLPVCNPIVLARLPLDSLARLGDFKYAMMRRLLFPGSRLTREQTVARAVEVDLQVAELAEKHGI
;
A
#
# COMPACT_ATOMS: atom_id res chain seq x y z
N MET A 1 7.01 32.94 48.49
CA MET A 1 5.70 32.54 47.94
C MET A 1 5.58 33.23 46.60
N ASN A 2 5.98 32.53 45.53
CA ASN A 2 5.73 32.93 44.14
C ASN A 2 5.78 31.63 43.34
N ASP A 3 4.59 31.15 42.99
CA ASP A 3 4.37 30.08 42.03
C ASP A 3 4.92 30.53 40.67
N ALA A 4 6.03 29.93 40.26
CA ALA A 4 6.41 29.90 38.85
C ALA A 4 5.75 28.68 38.24
N THR A 5 4.58 28.93 37.65
CA THR A 5 3.82 28.07 36.76
C THR A 5 4.77 27.35 35.81
N THR A 6 4.88 26.04 35.98
CA THR A 6 5.59 25.15 35.07
C THR A 6 4.73 25.03 33.81
N ASP A 7 5.02 25.87 32.83
CA ASP A 7 4.43 25.78 31.50
C ASP A 7 5.07 24.59 30.76
N SER A 8 4.66 23.37 31.11
CA SER A 8 5.02 22.16 30.36
C SER A 8 4.14 22.07 29.11
N ALA A 9 4.31 23.02 28.20
CA ALA A 9 3.93 22.81 26.82
C ALA A 9 4.82 21.68 26.30
N THR A 10 4.26 20.48 26.15
CA THR A 10 4.88 19.35 25.44
C THR A 10 5.27 19.84 24.04
N ALA A 11 6.51 20.27 23.89
CA ALA A 11 7.11 20.56 22.60
C ALA A 11 6.98 19.28 21.78
N THR A 12 6.05 19.26 20.83
CA THR A 12 5.89 18.16 19.90
C THR A 12 7.15 18.15 19.04
N SER A 13 8.10 17.31 19.42
CA SER A 13 9.34 17.11 18.69
C SER A 13 9.00 16.80 17.23
N ARG A 14 9.66 17.49 16.28
CA ARG A 14 9.46 17.23 14.86
C ARG A 14 9.89 15.79 14.52
N PRO A 15 9.18 15.09 13.61
CA PRO A 15 9.54 13.74 13.20
C PRO A 15 10.94 13.71 12.62
N GLY A 16 11.76 12.75 13.06
CA GLY A 16 13.11 12.54 12.53
C GLY A 16 13.15 11.69 11.26
N ARG A 17 12.06 10.98 10.95
CA ARG A 17 11.92 10.03 9.83
C ARG A 17 10.46 9.92 9.38
N ARG A 18 10.26 9.38 8.18
CA ARG A 18 8.95 9.13 7.57
C ARG A 18 8.80 7.69 7.08
N ALA A 19 7.64 7.08 7.30
CA ALA A 19 7.21 5.87 6.61
C ALA A 19 6.09 6.19 5.61
N VAL A 20 6.20 5.67 4.40
CA VAL A 20 5.15 5.71 3.38
C VAL A 20 4.57 4.30 3.24
N LEU A 21 3.28 4.14 3.52
CA LEU A 21 2.59 2.85 3.42
C LEU A 21 1.55 2.90 2.29
N ILE A 22 1.72 2.07 1.27
CA ILE A 22 0.84 1.98 0.11
C ILE A 22 0.23 0.58 0.05
N GLY A 23 -1.10 0.50 -0.03
CA GLY A 23 -1.79 -0.77 -0.19
C GLY A 23 -3.31 -0.61 -0.18
N ALA A 24 -3.99 -1.68 0.18
CA ALA A 24 -5.44 -1.78 0.13
C ALA A 24 -5.99 -2.35 1.45
N SER A 25 -6.76 -3.44 1.37
CA SER A 25 -7.50 -4.01 2.49
C SER A 25 -6.61 -4.76 3.49
N ASN A 26 -5.48 -5.34 3.10
CA ASN A 26 -4.59 -5.98 4.07
C ASN A 26 -3.86 -4.93 4.87
N LEU A 27 -3.36 -3.87 4.22
CA LEU A 27 -2.76 -2.74 4.94
C LEU A 27 -3.77 -2.05 5.87
N THR A 28 -5.02 -1.88 5.42
CA THR A 28 -6.09 -1.33 6.27
C THR A 28 -6.32 -2.19 7.52
N ARG A 29 -6.38 -3.52 7.36
CA ARG A 29 -6.57 -4.46 8.47
C ARG A 29 -5.34 -4.55 9.39
N GLY A 30 -4.15 -4.41 8.83
CA GLY A 30 -2.87 -4.47 9.54
C GLY A 30 -2.36 -3.12 10.05
N MET A 31 -3.14 -2.04 9.95
CA MET A 31 -2.67 -0.68 10.25
C MET A 31 -2.07 -0.55 11.65
N ALA A 32 -2.75 -1.09 12.67
CA ALA A 32 -2.26 -1.03 14.04
C ALA A 32 -0.90 -1.74 14.19
N THR A 33 -0.76 -2.92 13.58
CA THR A 33 0.50 -3.66 13.55
C THR A 33 1.59 -2.90 12.82
N ALA A 34 1.29 -2.29 11.66
CA ALA A 34 2.25 -1.51 10.90
C ALA A 34 2.75 -0.28 11.70
N LEU A 35 1.83 0.47 12.32
CA LEU A 35 2.14 1.61 13.18
C LEU A 35 2.99 1.18 14.38
N GLN A 36 2.58 0.14 15.10
CA GLN A 36 3.30 -0.37 16.26
C GLN A 36 4.70 -0.85 15.88
N THR A 37 4.83 -1.56 14.76
CA THR A 37 6.12 -2.06 14.25
C THR A 37 7.05 -0.90 13.95
N VAL A 38 6.57 0.11 13.23
CA VAL A 38 7.36 1.30 12.91
C VAL A 38 7.80 2.04 14.18
N GLN A 39 6.89 2.27 15.13
CA GLN A 39 7.22 2.95 16.39
C GLN A 39 8.16 2.15 17.30
N THR A 40 8.11 0.81 17.22
CA THR A 40 8.99 -0.07 18.00
C THR A 40 10.40 -0.07 17.42
N ILE A 41 10.52 -0.12 16.09
CA ILE A 41 11.82 -0.16 15.40
C ILE A 41 12.44 1.24 15.33
N TRP A 42 11.63 2.27 15.10
CA TRP A 42 12.07 3.66 15.01
C TRP A 42 11.55 4.43 16.21
N GLN A 43 12.48 4.92 17.03
CA GLN A 43 12.15 5.75 18.18
C GLN A 43 11.27 6.94 17.74
N PRO A 44 10.08 7.15 18.35
CA PRO A 44 9.23 8.29 18.05
C PRO A 44 9.97 9.62 18.29
N PRO A 45 9.59 10.71 17.59
CA PRO A 45 8.48 10.84 16.64
C PRO A 45 8.79 10.36 15.20
N VAL A 46 7.81 9.69 14.57
CA VAL A 46 7.85 9.24 13.17
C VAL A 46 6.62 9.77 12.42
N GLU A 47 6.82 10.30 11.22
CA GLU A 47 5.74 10.67 10.32
C GLU A 47 5.25 9.47 9.51
N MET A 48 3.93 9.31 9.39
CA MET A 48 3.32 8.20 8.67
C MET A 48 2.42 8.75 7.55
N LEU A 49 2.80 8.53 6.30
CA LEU A 49 1.95 8.83 5.14
C LEU A 49 1.35 7.52 4.62
N VAL A 50 0.01 7.42 4.61
CA VAL A 50 -0.65 6.16 4.29
C VAL A 50 -1.67 6.32 3.17
N ALA A 51 -1.44 5.63 2.06
CA ALA A 51 -2.42 5.40 1.01
C ALA A 51 -2.96 3.97 1.13
N ALA A 52 -3.97 3.80 1.99
CA ALA A 52 -4.69 2.54 2.19
C ALA A 52 -6.20 2.73 2.04
N GLY A 53 -6.93 1.63 1.94
CA GLY A 53 -8.39 1.61 2.00
C GLY A 53 -8.95 0.28 1.54
N LEU A 54 -10.14 -0.07 2.03
CA LEU A 54 -10.83 -1.26 1.59
C LEU A 54 -11.03 -1.19 0.07
N GLY A 55 -10.49 -2.19 -0.63
CA GLY A 55 -10.60 -2.30 -2.09
C GLY A 55 -9.90 -1.21 -2.89
N ARG A 56 -9.03 -0.41 -2.25
CA ARG A 56 -8.29 0.63 -2.94
C ARG A 56 -7.41 0.02 -4.03
N SER A 57 -7.45 0.60 -5.22
CA SER A 57 -6.70 0.14 -6.39
C SER A 57 -5.51 1.04 -6.65
N TYR A 58 -4.49 0.49 -7.32
CA TYR A 58 -3.33 1.26 -7.78
C TYR A 58 -3.73 2.33 -8.80
N GLY A 59 -4.51 1.98 -9.82
CA GLY A 59 -4.84 2.89 -10.92
C GLY A 59 -6.33 3.15 -11.17
N LEU A 60 -7.24 2.49 -10.45
CA LEU A 60 -8.67 2.68 -10.58
C LEU A 60 -9.27 3.38 -9.35
N THR A 61 -10.29 4.20 -9.60
CA THR A 61 -11.17 4.67 -8.53
C THR A 61 -12.05 3.50 -8.07
N SER A 62 -11.95 3.14 -6.80
CA SER A 62 -12.71 2.05 -6.20
C SER A 62 -13.90 2.59 -5.40
N ARG A 63 -15.06 1.93 -5.48
CA ARG A 63 -16.24 2.27 -4.66
C ARG A 63 -16.64 1.09 -3.78
N ILE A 64 -16.60 1.28 -2.47
CA ILE A 64 -17.03 0.28 -1.48
C ILE A 64 -18.02 0.94 -0.52
N LEU A 65 -19.18 0.29 -0.31
CA LEU A 65 -20.23 0.71 0.63
C LEU A 65 -20.64 2.20 0.46
N GLY A 66 -20.80 2.65 -0.78
CA GLY A 66 -21.21 4.02 -1.10
C GLY A 66 -20.08 5.05 -1.08
N ARG A 67 -18.92 4.74 -0.49
CA ARG A 67 -17.73 5.61 -0.47
C ARG A 67 -16.83 5.35 -1.67
N SER A 68 -16.39 6.41 -2.33
CA SER A 68 -15.38 6.36 -3.39
C SER A 68 -14.00 6.65 -2.82
N LEU A 69 -12.99 5.89 -3.24
CA LEU A 69 -11.60 6.16 -2.96
C LEU A 69 -10.87 6.37 -4.29
N PRO A 70 -10.13 7.49 -4.46
CA PRO A 70 -9.30 7.66 -5.63
C PRO A 70 -8.22 6.57 -5.66
N SER A 71 -7.76 6.27 -6.87
CA SER A 71 -6.61 5.40 -7.09
C SER A 71 -5.40 5.87 -6.27
N ILE A 72 -4.48 4.96 -5.95
CA ILE A 72 -3.21 5.35 -5.32
C ILE A 72 -2.48 6.39 -6.18
N LEU A 73 -2.47 6.22 -7.51
CA LEU A 73 -1.82 7.15 -8.44
C LEU A 73 -2.40 8.57 -8.46
N SER A 74 -3.63 8.75 -7.98
CA SER A 74 -4.37 10.02 -8.06
C SER A 74 -4.83 10.52 -6.69
N CYS A 75 -4.16 10.13 -5.60
CA CYS A 75 -4.51 10.56 -4.25
C CYS A 75 -3.51 11.55 -3.67
N GLY A 76 -3.92 12.25 -2.61
CA GLY A 76 -3.10 13.28 -1.96
C GLY A 76 -1.83 12.78 -1.25
N LEU A 77 -1.47 11.49 -1.36
CA LEU A 77 -0.18 11.00 -0.90
C LEU A 77 0.98 11.72 -1.61
N TRP A 78 0.84 11.92 -2.92
CA TRP A 78 1.91 12.51 -3.74
C TRP A 78 2.12 13.98 -3.39
N ASP A 79 1.03 14.74 -3.25
CA ASP A 79 1.07 16.13 -2.80
C ASP A 79 1.70 16.27 -1.41
N ALA A 80 1.38 15.36 -0.49
CA ALA A 80 1.96 15.34 0.86
C ALA A 80 3.47 15.01 0.84
N LEU A 81 3.92 14.16 -0.08
CA LEU A 81 5.34 13.87 -0.27
C LEU A 81 6.11 15.04 -0.87
N GLU A 82 5.49 15.76 -1.82
CA GLU A 82 6.10 16.90 -2.52
C GLU A 82 6.18 18.16 -1.64
N THR A 83 5.13 18.43 -0.85
CA THR A 83 5.03 19.64 -0.02
C THR A 83 5.59 19.48 1.40
N GLY A 84 5.78 18.23 1.85
CA GLY A 84 6.26 17.93 3.18
C GLY A 84 7.75 18.27 3.38
N PRO A 85 8.21 18.41 4.65
CA PRO A 85 9.63 18.60 4.93
C PRO A 85 10.46 17.41 4.44
N PRO A 86 11.73 17.63 4.02
CA PRO A 86 12.62 16.55 3.66
C PRO A 86 12.97 15.73 4.91
N LEU A 87 12.64 14.44 4.87
CA LEU A 87 12.92 13.49 5.94
C LEU A 87 13.51 12.20 5.34
N PRO A 88 14.40 11.49 6.07
CA PRO A 88 14.72 10.11 5.72
C PRO A 88 13.42 9.30 5.63
N THR A 89 13.11 8.83 4.44
CA THR A 89 11.82 8.22 4.13
C THR A 89 12.00 6.78 3.65
N THR A 90 11.22 5.86 4.23
CA THR A 90 11.16 4.46 3.80
C THR A 90 9.75 4.15 3.32
N ALA A 91 9.62 3.41 2.22
CA ALA A 91 8.32 3.06 1.65
C ALA A 91 8.05 1.55 1.71
N LEU A 92 6.79 1.18 1.95
CA LEU A 92 6.26 -0.17 1.80
C LEU A 92 5.09 -0.14 0.82
N LEU A 93 5.22 -0.89 -0.28
CA LEU A 93 4.14 -1.15 -1.23
C LEU A 93 3.66 -2.58 -1.02
N THR A 94 2.35 -2.76 -0.88
CA THR A 94 1.74 -4.07 -0.69
C THR A 94 0.39 -4.15 -1.40
N ASP A 95 -0.27 -5.30 -1.29
CA ASP A 95 -1.55 -5.57 -1.93
C ASP A 95 -1.51 -5.49 -3.47
N VAL A 96 -0.34 -5.69 -4.07
CA VAL A 96 -0.19 -5.77 -5.53
C VAL A 96 -0.93 -6.99 -6.04
N GLY A 97 -2.12 -6.82 -6.62
CA GLY A 97 -2.87 -7.93 -7.23
C GLY A 97 -4.38 -7.87 -7.09
N ASN A 98 -4.92 -7.11 -6.14
CA ASN A 98 -6.37 -6.93 -6.03
C ASN A 98 -6.99 -6.28 -7.28
N ASP A 99 -6.24 -5.42 -7.97
CA ASP A 99 -6.59 -4.82 -9.26
C ASP A 99 -6.93 -5.84 -10.35
N LEU A 100 -6.35 -7.05 -10.31
CA LEU A 100 -6.72 -8.13 -11.24
C LEU A 100 -8.21 -8.49 -11.10
N LEU A 101 -8.72 -8.52 -9.86
CA LEU A 101 -10.11 -8.82 -9.57
C LEU A 101 -11.04 -7.65 -9.90
N TYR A 102 -10.51 -6.43 -9.99
CA TYR A 102 -11.22 -5.27 -10.56
C TYR A 102 -11.20 -5.22 -12.09
N GLY A 103 -10.55 -6.19 -12.75
CA GLY A 103 -10.53 -6.31 -14.21
C GLY A 103 -9.32 -5.65 -14.88
N ALA A 104 -8.36 -5.15 -14.11
CA ALA A 104 -7.09 -4.69 -14.68
C ALA A 104 -6.33 -5.85 -15.32
N SER A 105 -5.68 -5.58 -16.46
CA SER A 105 -4.69 -6.50 -17.03
C SER A 105 -3.40 -6.48 -16.20
N VAL A 106 -2.61 -7.56 -16.31
CA VAL A 106 -1.27 -7.64 -15.71
C VAL A 106 -0.41 -6.44 -16.11
N LYS A 107 -0.37 -6.13 -17.41
CA LYS A 107 0.36 -4.98 -17.96
C LYS A 107 -0.08 -3.63 -17.36
N GLN A 108 -1.38 -3.44 -17.11
CA GLN A 108 -1.86 -2.21 -16.47
C GLN A 108 -1.42 -2.13 -15.01
N LEU A 109 -1.57 -3.22 -14.26
CA LEU A 109 -1.19 -3.27 -12.85
C LEU A 109 0.32 -3.04 -12.68
N VAL A 110 1.16 -3.75 -13.43
CA VAL A 110 2.63 -3.59 -13.38
C VAL A 110 3.04 -2.16 -13.73
N ARG A 111 2.39 -1.54 -14.74
CA ARG A 111 2.62 -0.14 -15.07
C ARG A 111 2.27 0.79 -13.91
N TRP A 112 1.12 0.59 -13.26
CA TRP A 112 0.71 1.45 -12.15
C TRP A 112 1.64 1.31 -10.94
N VAL A 113 2.08 0.09 -10.62
CA VAL A 113 3.10 -0.15 -9.59
C VAL A 113 4.41 0.52 -9.97
N GLY A 114 4.85 0.42 -11.22
CA GLY A 114 6.03 1.10 -11.75
C GLY A 114 5.95 2.60 -11.57
N THR A 115 4.82 3.22 -11.92
CA THR A 115 4.62 4.66 -11.69
C THR A 115 4.69 5.03 -10.21
N CYS A 116 4.18 4.18 -9.29
CA CYS A 116 4.37 4.42 -7.85
C CYS A 116 5.85 4.37 -7.46
N ILE A 117 6.61 3.38 -7.93
CA ILE A 117 8.05 3.24 -7.65
C ILE A 117 8.83 4.45 -8.19
N GLU A 118 8.59 4.83 -9.44
CA GLU A 118 9.22 5.98 -10.09
C GLU A 118 8.99 7.28 -9.33
N ARG A 119 7.80 7.48 -8.74
CA ARG A 119 7.50 8.64 -7.89
C ARG A 119 8.15 8.57 -6.51
N LEU A 120 8.42 7.39 -5.99
CA LEU A 120 9.02 7.19 -4.67
C LEU A 120 10.54 7.25 -4.70
N LEU A 121 11.19 6.78 -5.77
CA LEU A 121 12.65 6.70 -5.88
C LEU A 121 13.40 7.99 -5.52
N PRO A 122 12.94 9.20 -5.92
CA PRO A 122 13.66 10.42 -5.60
C PRO A 122 13.63 10.80 -4.11
N VAL A 123 12.67 10.27 -3.35
CA VAL A 123 12.40 10.71 -1.97
C VAL A 123 12.46 9.58 -0.94
N CYS A 124 12.46 8.32 -1.36
CA CYS A 124 12.44 7.15 -0.48
C CYS A 124 13.68 6.27 -0.67
N ASN A 125 14.30 5.89 0.45
CA ASN A 125 15.32 4.85 0.49
C ASN A 125 15.33 4.17 1.88
N PRO A 126 15.05 2.86 2.01
CA PRO A 126 14.68 1.93 0.94
C PRO A 126 13.20 2.02 0.53
N ILE A 127 12.87 1.37 -0.59
CA ILE A 127 11.50 1.04 -1.00
C ILE A 127 11.38 -0.47 -0.88
N VAL A 128 10.33 -0.97 -0.22
CA VAL A 128 10.06 -2.40 -0.06
C VAL A 128 8.78 -2.74 -0.80
N LEU A 129 8.85 -3.73 -1.69
CA LEU A 129 7.72 -4.21 -2.48
C LEU A 129 7.31 -5.61 -2.04
N ALA A 130 6.14 -5.72 -1.40
CA ALA A 130 5.63 -7.00 -0.93
C ALA A 130 5.17 -7.88 -2.10
N ARG A 131 5.64 -9.12 -2.11
CA ARG A 131 5.29 -10.17 -3.08
C ARG A 131 3.85 -10.65 -2.93
N LEU A 132 3.32 -11.27 -3.97
CA LEU A 132 2.00 -11.90 -3.89
C LEU A 132 2.10 -13.22 -3.10
N PRO A 133 1.12 -13.54 -2.23
CA PRO A 133 1.11 -14.80 -1.49
C PRO A 133 0.62 -15.95 -2.37
N LEU A 134 1.40 -16.33 -3.38
CA LEU A 134 1.02 -17.29 -4.43
C LEU A 134 0.60 -18.64 -3.85
N ASP A 135 1.31 -19.15 -2.85
CA ASP A 135 0.99 -20.41 -2.19
C ASP A 135 -0.40 -20.42 -1.53
N SER A 136 -0.76 -19.30 -0.89
CA SER A 136 -2.08 -19.14 -0.25
C SER A 136 -3.19 -19.06 -1.29
N LEU A 137 -2.91 -18.44 -2.44
CA LEU A 137 -3.86 -18.36 -3.55
C LEU A 137 -4.05 -19.73 -4.23
N ALA A 138 -2.96 -20.48 -4.43
CA ALA A 138 -2.98 -21.80 -5.05
C ALA A 138 -3.78 -22.83 -4.21
N ARG A 139 -3.68 -22.75 -2.88
CA ARG A 139 -4.43 -23.62 -1.95
C ARG A 139 -5.90 -23.25 -1.79
N LEU A 140 -6.35 -22.13 -2.35
CA LEU A 140 -7.74 -21.71 -2.22
C LEU A 140 -8.63 -22.65 -3.04
N GLY A 141 -9.61 -23.31 -2.42
CA GLY A 141 -10.57 -24.14 -3.16
C GLY A 141 -11.53 -23.30 -4.00
N ASP A 142 -12.02 -23.86 -5.12
CA ASP A 142 -12.91 -23.17 -6.07
C ASP A 142 -14.18 -22.60 -5.43
N PHE A 143 -14.78 -23.34 -4.50
CA PHE A 143 -15.97 -22.90 -3.78
C PHE A 143 -15.68 -21.64 -2.95
N LYS A 144 -14.60 -21.65 -2.16
CA LYS A 144 -14.21 -20.51 -1.32
C LYS A 144 -13.81 -19.31 -2.18
N TYR A 145 -13.10 -19.56 -3.28
CA TYR A 145 -12.78 -18.52 -4.26
C TYR A 145 -14.05 -17.89 -4.85
N ALA A 146 -14.99 -18.69 -5.34
CA ALA A 146 -16.22 -18.21 -5.96
C ALA A 146 -17.07 -17.38 -4.99
N MET A 147 -17.18 -17.84 -3.73
CA MET A 147 -17.86 -17.10 -2.66
C MET A 147 -17.19 -15.74 -2.40
N MET A 148 -15.86 -15.71 -2.20
CA MET A 148 -15.12 -14.48 -1.93
C MET A 148 -15.16 -13.51 -3.11
N ARG A 149 -15.00 -14.02 -4.33
CA ARG A 149 -15.11 -13.22 -5.55
C ARG A 149 -16.48 -12.58 -5.68
N ARG A 150 -17.57 -13.34 -5.44
CA ARG A 150 -18.94 -12.80 -5.51
C ARG A 150 -19.20 -11.73 -4.46
N LEU A 151 -18.68 -11.91 -3.24
CA LEU A 151 -18.88 -10.97 -2.13
C LEU A 151 -18.05 -9.68 -2.29
N LEU A 152 -16.77 -9.82 -2.64
CA LEU A 152 -15.80 -8.72 -2.60
C LEU A 152 -15.58 -8.06 -3.98
N PHE A 153 -15.82 -8.80 -5.06
CA PHE A 153 -15.53 -8.39 -6.43
C PHE A 153 -16.67 -8.83 -7.37
N PRO A 154 -17.93 -8.37 -7.15
CA PRO A 154 -19.10 -8.85 -7.89
C PRO A 154 -19.02 -8.64 -9.41
N GLY A 155 -18.21 -7.68 -9.88
CA GLY A 155 -17.94 -7.45 -11.30
C GLY A 155 -16.87 -8.37 -11.92
N SER A 156 -16.13 -9.13 -11.12
CA SER A 156 -15.07 -9.99 -11.60
C SER A 156 -15.62 -11.22 -12.33
N ARG A 157 -15.01 -11.55 -13.47
CA ARG A 157 -15.31 -12.77 -14.25
C ARG A 157 -14.19 -13.78 -14.24
N LEU A 158 -13.11 -13.52 -13.50
CA LEU A 158 -11.98 -14.43 -13.45
C LEU A 158 -12.37 -15.74 -12.76
N THR A 159 -11.89 -16.85 -13.32
CA THR A 159 -11.85 -18.13 -12.62
C THR A 159 -10.69 -18.13 -11.63
N ARG A 160 -10.65 -19.13 -10.75
CA ARG A 160 -9.54 -19.31 -9.82
C ARG A 160 -8.24 -19.56 -10.58
N GLU A 161 -8.25 -20.43 -11.57
CA GLU A 161 -7.10 -20.78 -12.41
C GLU A 161 -6.55 -19.54 -13.12
N GLN A 162 -7.43 -18.72 -13.72
CA GLN A 162 -7.04 -17.47 -14.36
C GLN A 162 -6.46 -16.47 -13.36
N THR A 163 -6.99 -16.43 -12.14
CA THR A 163 -6.49 -15.54 -11.08
C THR A 163 -5.11 -15.98 -10.62
N VAL A 164 -4.90 -17.28 -10.41
CA VAL A 164 -3.60 -17.86 -10.05
C VAL A 164 -2.58 -17.59 -11.16
N ALA A 165 -2.92 -17.90 -12.41
CA ALA A 165 -2.02 -17.69 -13.55
C ALA A 165 -1.61 -16.22 -13.70
N ARG A 166 -2.57 -15.29 -13.60
CA ARG A 166 -2.29 -13.85 -13.66
C ARG A 166 -1.53 -13.34 -12.44
N ALA A 167 -1.78 -13.90 -11.26
CA ALA A 167 -1.04 -13.54 -10.05
C ALA A 167 0.43 -13.96 -10.16
N VAL A 168 0.72 -15.15 -10.69
CA VAL A 168 2.09 -15.60 -10.99
C VAL A 168 2.76 -14.65 -11.99
N GLU A 169 2.06 -14.29 -13.07
CA GLU A 169 2.57 -13.35 -14.08
C GLU A 169 2.89 -11.97 -13.49
N VAL A 170 1.99 -11.43 -12.64
CA VAL A 170 2.23 -10.18 -11.91
C VAL A 170 3.43 -10.31 -10.98
N ASP A 171 3.51 -11.38 -10.21
CA ASP A 171 4.59 -11.60 -9.23
C ASP A 171 5.96 -11.63 -9.94
N LEU A 172 6.07 -12.31 -11.09
CA LEU A 172 7.28 -12.29 -11.91
C LEU A 172 7.63 -10.88 -12.40
N GLN A 173 6.69 -10.18 -13.06
CA GLN A 173 6.95 -8.85 -13.61
C GLN A 173 7.24 -7.79 -12.53
N VAL A 174 6.64 -7.94 -11.35
CA VAL A 174 6.90 -7.08 -10.19
C VAL A 174 8.29 -7.36 -9.58
N ALA A 175 8.80 -8.60 -9.67
CA ALA A 175 10.19 -8.92 -9.32
C ALA A 175 11.16 -8.23 -10.26
N GLU A 176 10.95 -8.40 -11.57
CA GLU A 176 11.79 -7.78 -12.61
C GLU A 176 11.78 -6.25 -12.47
N LEU A 177 10.63 -5.67 -12.15
CA LEU A 177 10.50 -4.24 -11.88
C LEU A 177 11.29 -3.81 -10.64
N ALA A 178 11.24 -4.58 -9.55
CA ALA A 178 12.01 -4.31 -8.35
C ALA A 178 13.52 -4.37 -8.62
N GLU A 179 13.98 -5.43 -9.30
CA GLU A 179 15.37 -5.59 -9.73
C GLU A 179 15.85 -4.44 -10.62
N LYS A 180 15.04 -4.04 -11.60
CA LYS A 180 15.34 -2.92 -12.51
C LYS A 180 15.56 -1.61 -11.76
N HIS A 181 14.84 -1.39 -10.66
CA HIS A 181 14.92 -0.19 -9.86
C HIS A 181 15.84 -0.31 -8.63
N GLY A 182 16.44 -1.48 -8.41
CA GLY A 182 17.37 -1.73 -7.30
C GLY A 182 16.70 -1.70 -5.92
N ILE A 183 15.44 -2.17 -5.83
CA ILE A 183 14.63 -2.19 -4.60
C ILE A 183 14.26 -3.61 -4.17
#